data_AF-A0A2V3PI08-F1
#
_entry.id   AF-A0A2V3PI08-F1
#
_cell.length_a   1.000
_cell.length_b   1.000
_cell.length_c   1.000
_cell.angle_alpha   90.00
_cell.angle_beta   90.00
_cell.angle_gamma   90.00
#
_symmetry.space_group_name_H-M   'P 1'
#
loop_
_entity.id
_entity.type
_entity.pdbx_description
1 polymer ?
#
loop_
_entity_poly.entity_id
_entity_poly.type
_entity_poly.pdbx_seq_one_letter_code
_entity_poly.pdbx_strand_id
1 'polypeptide(L)'
;LITDCLPQTLNYDERKIYDLIAGRMLEAFSGACIKDITTVTLNCQGILYQVKGAVTKEQGWRDVFHEKSDPNKEKEEDRELPPLIKGQELTVSQFQLLEKLTKPKPLHTEASLLGAMETAAKELESEEQRLALQTCGIGTPATRASIIETLFNRDYMTRDKKCLVPTEKGLAVYRAVKDKRIADVEMTGMWEEAFAKIESGEVVAGNFTKGIEVYTEQITTELLQVKLDLPKQEILTCPKCKAVPVNFYPKVVKCSDPACDLVLFSIICGKKLSNDVIHLLLTGKQTGVLKGFKSKTGKRFDAALTLDGDFKIKFHF
;
A
#
# COMPACT_ATOMS: atom_id res chain seq x y z
N LEU A 1 -9.94 26.80 11.19
CA LEU A 1 -10.96 25.75 11.37
C LEU A 1 -12.15 26.39 12.07
N ILE A 2 -13.21 26.66 11.33
CA ILE A 2 -14.40 27.41 11.81
C ILE A 2 -15.38 26.42 12.45
N THR A 3 -14.88 25.52 13.31
CA THR A 3 -15.72 24.55 14.01
C THR A 3 -16.21 25.08 15.35
N ASP A 4 -15.76 26.29 15.75
CA ASP A 4 -16.00 26.98 17.03
C ASP A 4 -15.72 26.13 18.30
N CYS A 5 -15.19 24.92 18.12
CA CYS A 5 -14.88 23.95 19.13
C CYS A 5 -13.36 23.82 19.25
N LEU A 6 -12.82 24.18 20.41
CA LEU A 6 -11.42 23.91 20.73
C LEU A 6 -11.23 22.40 20.95
N PRO A 7 -10.14 21.80 20.42
CA PRO A 7 -9.85 20.39 20.66
C PRO A 7 -9.56 20.17 22.15
N GLN A 8 -10.49 19.52 22.86
CA GLN A 8 -10.31 19.12 24.25
C GLN A 8 -10.10 17.60 24.30
N THR A 9 -9.12 17.15 25.10
CA THR A 9 -8.85 15.73 25.37
C THR A 9 -8.67 14.84 24.13
N LEU A 10 -7.75 15.21 23.22
CA LEU A 10 -7.34 14.33 22.12
C LEU A 10 -6.29 13.33 22.59
N ASN A 11 -6.41 12.07 22.15
CA ASN A 11 -5.34 11.09 22.31
C ASN A 11 -4.16 11.39 21.36
N TYR A 12 -3.07 10.65 21.49
CA TYR A 12 -1.85 10.89 20.71
C TYR A 12 -2.07 10.84 19.19
N ASP A 13 -2.82 9.87 18.69
CA ASP A 13 -3.07 9.69 17.26
C ASP A 13 -4.07 10.73 16.74
N GLU A 14 -5.15 11.00 17.48
CA GLU A 14 -6.11 12.05 17.17
C GLU A 14 -5.45 13.43 17.11
N ARG A 15 -4.55 13.72 18.06
CA ARG A 15 -3.81 14.99 18.09
C ARG A 15 -2.94 15.15 16.85
N LYS A 16 -2.26 14.10 16.41
CA LYS A 16 -1.47 14.14 15.17
C LYS A 16 -2.30 14.45 13.95
N ILE A 17 -3.46 13.80 13.81
CA ILE A 17 -4.37 14.04 12.68
C ILE A 17 -4.93 15.46 12.75
N TYR A 18 -5.32 15.93 13.94
CA TYR A 18 -5.79 17.29 14.15
C TYR A 18 -4.72 18.32 13.77
N ASP A 19 -3.49 18.19 14.29
CA ASP A 19 -2.39 19.12 14.01
C ASP A 19 -2.03 19.13 12.50
N LEU A 20 -2.11 17.97 11.83
CA LEU A 20 -1.92 17.87 10.38
C LEU A 20 -3.00 18.66 9.62
N ILE A 21 -4.28 18.47 9.96
CA ILE A 21 -5.40 19.18 9.31
C ILE A 21 -5.33 20.68 9.58
N ALA A 22 -5.14 21.06 10.84
CA ALA A 22 -5.05 22.46 11.25
C ALA A 22 -3.86 23.16 10.60
N GLY A 23 -2.69 22.52 10.57
CA GLY A 23 -1.52 23.06 9.89
C GLY A 23 -1.70 23.18 8.38
N ARG A 24 -2.26 22.17 7.70
CA ARG A 24 -2.57 22.25 6.25
C ARG A 24 -3.58 23.37 5.95
N MET A 25 -4.54 23.59 6.84
CA MET A 25 -5.45 24.73 6.72
C MET A 25 -4.68 26.05 6.85
N LEU A 26 -3.81 26.20 7.87
CA LEU A 26 -3.00 27.42 8.03
C LEU A 26 -2.10 27.69 6.82
N GLU A 27 -1.49 26.66 6.23
CA GLU A 27 -0.71 26.77 4.99
C GLU A 27 -1.54 27.34 3.84
N ALA A 28 -2.79 26.88 3.66
CA ALA A 28 -3.67 27.32 2.57
C ALA A 28 -4.04 28.81 2.63
N PHE A 29 -3.98 29.43 3.81
CA PHE A 29 -4.22 30.87 4.01
C PHE A 29 -2.94 31.66 4.27
N SER A 30 -1.78 31.01 4.26
CA SER A 30 -0.48 31.67 4.39
C SER A 30 -0.05 32.31 3.07
N GLY A 31 0.94 33.20 3.14
CA GLY A 31 1.56 33.78 1.94
C GLY A 31 2.24 32.74 1.06
N ALA A 32 2.45 33.07 -0.21
CA ALA A 32 3.20 32.21 -1.13
C ALA A 32 4.67 32.08 -0.69
N CYS A 33 5.27 30.91 -0.94
CA CYS A 33 6.72 30.77 -0.85
C CYS A 33 7.37 31.39 -2.10
N ILE A 34 8.24 32.38 -1.91
CA ILE A 34 8.93 33.07 -3.00
C ILE A 34 10.38 32.59 -3.05
N LYS A 35 10.81 32.09 -4.21
CA LYS A 35 12.16 31.63 -4.48
C LYS A 35 12.73 32.33 -5.71
N ASP A 36 13.99 32.73 -5.63
CA ASP A 36 14.77 33.14 -6.80
C ASP A 36 15.42 31.90 -7.41
N ILE A 37 15.06 31.59 -8.66
CA ILE A 37 15.64 30.45 -9.40
C ILE A 37 16.73 30.97 -10.33
N THR A 38 17.96 30.54 -10.10
CA THR A 38 19.12 30.83 -10.96
C THR A 38 19.34 29.66 -11.89
N THR A 39 19.28 29.90 -13.20
CA THR A 39 19.62 28.90 -14.23
C THR A 39 20.87 29.35 -14.96
N VAL A 40 21.90 28.51 -14.96
CA VAL A 40 23.18 28.79 -15.60
C VAL A 40 23.42 27.78 -16.70
N THR A 41 23.70 28.29 -17.90
CA THR A 41 24.13 27.50 -19.05
C THR A 41 25.62 27.71 -19.27
N LEU A 42 26.37 26.61 -19.24
CA LEU A 42 27.82 26.59 -19.39
C LEU A 42 28.16 25.95 -20.73
N ASN A 43 29.11 26.53 -21.47
CA ASN A 43 29.63 25.95 -22.69
C ASN A 43 31.03 25.41 -22.41
N CYS A 44 31.21 24.11 -22.60
CA CYS A 44 32.53 23.46 -22.56
C CYS A 44 32.80 22.84 -23.93
N GLN A 45 33.70 23.44 -24.70
CA GLN A 45 34.11 22.98 -26.04
C GLN A 45 32.92 22.73 -27.01
N GLY A 46 31.89 23.58 -26.96
CA GLY A 46 30.69 23.47 -27.80
C GLY A 46 29.55 22.64 -27.18
N ILE A 47 29.80 21.93 -26.08
CA ILE A 47 28.77 21.17 -25.36
C ILE A 47 28.14 22.06 -24.29
N LEU A 48 26.81 22.14 -24.31
CA LEU A 48 26.05 22.91 -23.33
C LEU A 48 25.69 22.06 -22.12
N TYR A 49 26.06 22.56 -20.94
CA TYR A 49 25.68 22.03 -19.64
C TYR A 49 24.73 23.02 -18.97
N GLN A 50 23.76 22.52 -18.21
CA GLN A 50 22.83 23.36 -17.47
C GLN A 50 22.86 22.99 -15.99
N VAL A 51 22.92 24.01 -15.13
CA VAL A 51 22.75 23.87 -13.69
C VAL A 51 21.68 24.85 -13.24
N LYS A 52 20.84 24.42 -12.30
CA LYS A 52 19.85 25.25 -11.64
C LYS A 52 20.13 25.30 -10.16
N GLY A 53 19.83 26.44 -9.55
CA GLY A 53 19.77 26.59 -8.10
C GLY A 53 18.63 27.50 -7.70
N ALA A 54 18.27 27.45 -6.43
CA ALA A 54 17.20 28.26 -5.88
C ALA A 54 17.58 28.85 -4.52
N VAL A 55 17.19 30.09 -4.28
CA VAL A 55 17.32 30.76 -3.00
C VAL A 55 15.93 31.17 -2.53
N THR A 56 15.53 30.71 -1.35
CA THR A 56 14.22 31.07 -0.78
C THR A 56 14.29 32.49 -0.21
N LYS A 57 13.50 33.42 -0.75
CA LYS A 57 13.38 34.80 -0.28
C LYS A 57 12.32 34.94 0.80
N GLU A 58 11.18 34.27 0.60
CA GLU A 58 10.07 34.26 1.54
C GLU A 58 9.60 32.82 1.74
N GLN A 59 9.50 32.38 3.00
CA GLN A 59 9.07 31.01 3.31
C GLN A 59 7.58 30.80 3.01
N GLY A 60 6.75 31.82 3.23
CA GLY A 60 5.30 31.72 3.07
C GLY A 60 4.73 30.55 3.86
N TRP A 61 3.85 29.76 3.23
CA TRP A 61 3.23 28.57 3.80
C TRP A 61 4.24 27.55 4.37
N ARG A 62 5.49 27.49 3.87
CA ARG A 62 6.50 26.52 4.35
C ARG A 62 6.90 26.74 5.81
N ASP A 63 6.66 27.94 6.34
CA ASP A 63 6.99 28.26 7.72
C ASP A 63 6.05 27.57 8.73
N VAL A 64 4.83 27.18 8.33
CA VAL A 64 3.82 26.61 9.24
C VAL A 64 4.29 25.33 9.93
N PHE A 65 4.89 24.40 9.18
CA PHE A 65 5.50 23.18 9.75
C PHE A 65 7.00 23.29 9.95
N HIS A 66 7.59 24.45 9.63
CA HIS A 66 9.03 24.63 9.47
C HIS A 66 9.64 23.41 8.76
N GLU A 67 9.14 23.08 7.56
CA GLU A 67 9.69 22.00 6.75
C GLU A 67 11.15 22.33 6.45
N LYS A 68 12.05 21.92 7.36
CA LYS A 68 13.48 21.92 7.10
C LYS A 68 13.65 21.00 5.90
N SER A 69 14.28 21.52 4.85
CA SER A 69 14.77 20.68 3.77
C SER A 69 15.56 19.55 4.43
N ASP A 70 15.01 18.34 4.37
CA ASP A 70 15.76 17.16 4.78
C ASP A 70 16.97 17.12 3.85
N PRO A 71 18.22 17.23 4.35
CA PRO A 71 19.39 17.29 3.49
C PRO A 71 19.54 16.01 2.64
N ASN A 72 18.87 14.91 2.99
CA ASN A 72 18.79 13.69 2.17
C ASN A 72 17.69 13.72 1.10
N LYS A 73 16.85 14.76 1.04
CA LYS A 73 15.78 14.97 0.05
C LYS A 73 15.90 16.27 -0.73
N GLU A 74 16.96 17.04 -0.53
CA GLU A 74 17.22 18.23 -1.35
C GLU A 74 17.36 17.81 -2.81
N LYS A 75 16.43 18.28 -3.63
CA LYS A 75 16.54 18.16 -5.08
C LYS A 75 17.69 19.07 -5.51
N GLU A 76 18.39 18.73 -6.60
CA GLU A 76 19.48 19.58 -7.10
C GLU A 76 19.04 21.03 -7.35
N GLU A 77 17.75 21.24 -7.65
CA GLU A 77 17.14 22.55 -7.86
C GLU A 77 16.99 23.41 -6.57
N ASP A 78 17.10 22.82 -5.38
CA ASP A 78 17.04 23.54 -4.10
C ASP A 78 18.42 24.02 -3.61
N ARG A 79 19.50 23.73 -4.35
CA ARG A 79 20.85 24.16 -3.99
C ARG A 79 21.05 25.64 -4.30
N GLU A 80 21.70 26.36 -3.39
CA GLU A 80 22.17 27.71 -3.66
C GLU A 80 23.40 27.67 -4.56
N LEU A 81 23.36 28.41 -5.66
CA LEU A 81 24.51 28.55 -6.56
C LEU A 81 25.38 29.73 -6.11
N PRO A 82 26.71 29.63 -6.28
CA PRO A 82 27.57 30.79 -6.07
C PRO A 82 27.20 31.91 -7.05
N PRO A 83 27.51 33.18 -6.73
CA PRO A 83 27.32 34.29 -7.64
C PRO A 83 28.18 34.07 -8.90
N LEU A 84 27.53 34.13 -10.07
CA LEU A 84 28.14 33.91 -11.37
C LEU A 84 27.83 35.08 -12.30
N ILE A 85 28.77 35.46 -13.15
CA ILE A 85 28.64 36.57 -14.10
C ILE A 85 28.62 36.04 -15.53
N LYS A 86 27.79 36.61 -16.40
CA LYS A 86 27.77 36.24 -17.82
C LYS A 86 29.13 36.52 -18.47
N GLY A 87 29.69 35.51 -19.15
CA GLY A 87 31.02 35.59 -19.76
C GLY A 87 32.16 35.22 -18.82
N GLN A 88 31.87 34.85 -17.56
CA GLN A 88 32.87 34.32 -16.65
C GLN A 88 33.42 32.99 -17.17
N GLU A 89 34.74 32.89 -17.23
CA GLU A 89 35.44 31.64 -17.52
C GLU A 89 35.59 30.83 -16.22
N LEU A 90 35.20 29.55 -16.28
CA LEU A 90 35.31 28.62 -15.17
C LEU A 90 36.27 27.50 -15.55
N THR A 91 37.16 27.13 -14.63
CA THR A 91 38.06 26.00 -14.81
C THR A 91 37.37 24.70 -14.41
N VAL A 92 37.40 23.69 -15.28
CA VAL A 92 36.89 22.36 -14.94
C VAL A 92 37.88 21.69 -13.99
N SER A 93 37.43 21.37 -12.78
CA SER A 93 38.25 20.74 -11.75
C SER A 93 38.36 19.22 -11.92
N GLN A 94 37.28 18.57 -12.32
CA GLN A 94 37.19 17.12 -12.44
C GLN A 94 36.16 16.70 -13.48
N PHE A 95 36.45 15.59 -14.18
CA PHE A 95 35.48 14.85 -14.98
C PHE A 95 35.19 13.51 -14.29
N GLN A 96 33.92 13.13 -14.24
CA GLN A 96 33.52 11.82 -13.73
C GLN A 96 32.59 11.14 -14.74
N LEU A 97 32.97 9.94 -15.18
CA LEU A 97 32.07 9.07 -15.92
C LEU A 97 31.13 8.39 -14.93
N LEU A 98 29.83 8.65 -15.05
CA LEU A 98 28.81 8.03 -14.21
C LEU A 98 28.11 6.92 -14.98
N GLU A 99 28.41 5.68 -14.63
CA GLU A 99 27.62 4.53 -15.08
C GLU A 99 26.34 4.43 -14.25
N LYS A 100 25.20 4.61 -14.90
CA LYS A 100 23.88 4.55 -14.26
C LYS A 100 23.08 3.40 -14.86
N LEU A 101 22.46 2.61 -14.00
CA LEU A 101 21.48 1.59 -14.37
C LEU A 101 20.07 2.09 -14.09
N THR A 102 19.12 1.70 -14.93
CA THR A 102 17.71 1.93 -14.66
C THR A 102 17.30 1.13 -13.42
N LYS A 103 16.47 1.73 -12.57
CA LYS A 103 15.88 1.04 -11.42
C LYS A 103 14.48 0.57 -11.80
N PRO A 104 14.05 -0.63 -11.39
CA PRO A 104 12.67 -1.05 -11.56
C PRO A 104 11.75 -0.10 -10.79
N LYS A 105 10.48 -0.02 -11.23
CA LYS A 105 9.46 0.76 -10.51
C LYS A 105 9.39 0.24 -9.06
N PRO A 106 9.38 1.13 -8.05
CA PRO A 106 9.28 0.71 -6.67
C PRO A 106 7.93 0.04 -6.43
N LEU A 107 7.90 -0.95 -5.53
CA LEU A 107 6.64 -1.54 -5.07
C LEU A 107 5.77 -0.48 -4.40
N HIS A 108 4.46 -0.65 -4.50
CA HIS A 108 3.52 0.26 -3.87
C HIS A 108 3.63 0.17 -2.34
N THR A 109 3.66 1.32 -1.68
CA THR A 109 3.22 1.52 -0.30
C THR A 109 1.71 1.82 -0.28
N GLU A 110 1.06 1.79 0.88
CA GLU A 110 -0.36 2.19 1.01
C GLU A 110 -0.62 3.59 0.44
N ALA A 111 0.23 4.57 0.78
CA ALA A 111 0.09 5.94 0.28
C ALA A 111 0.22 6.01 -1.25
N SER A 112 1.19 5.30 -1.84
CA SER A 112 1.35 5.28 -3.30
C SER A 112 0.27 4.47 -4.02
N LEU A 113 -0.33 3.46 -3.37
CA LEU A 113 -1.46 2.72 -3.93
C LEU A 113 -2.73 3.56 -3.90
N LEU A 114 -2.99 4.28 -2.79
CA LEU A 114 -4.08 5.24 -2.70
C LEU A 114 -3.95 6.34 -3.77
N GLY A 115 -2.74 6.87 -3.96
CA GLY A 115 -2.47 7.83 -5.03
C GLY A 115 -2.66 7.23 -6.42
N ALA A 116 -2.26 5.97 -6.64
CA ALA A 116 -2.50 5.28 -7.91
C ALA A 116 -4.00 5.05 -8.19
N MET A 117 -4.80 4.71 -7.17
CA MET A 117 -6.26 4.59 -7.28
C MET A 117 -6.91 5.94 -7.61
N GLU A 118 -6.41 7.04 -7.03
CA GLU A 118 -6.87 8.40 -7.33
C GLU A 118 -6.55 8.80 -8.77
N THR A 119 -5.34 8.49 -9.25
CA THR A 119 -4.88 8.93 -10.56
C THR A 119 -4.99 7.84 -11.63
N ALA A 120 -5.76 6.78 -11.39
CA ALA A 120 -5.89 5.65 -12.31
C ALA A 120 -6.36 6.08 -13.71
N ALA A 121 -7.09 7.20 -13.79
CA ALA A 121 -7.49 7.85 -15.04
C ALA A 121 -6.32 8.20 -15.97
N LYS A 122 -5.11 8.45 -15.43
CA LYS A 122 -3.93 8.84 -16.23
C LYS A 122 -3.41 7.73 -17.14
N GLU A 123 -3.76 6.48 -16.83
CA GLU A 123 -3.36 5.31 -17.60
C GLU A 123 -4.40 4.96 -18.67
N LEU A 124 -5.46 5.76 -18.82
CA LEU A 124 -6.46 5.59 -19.87
C LEU A 124 -6.09 6.35 -21.15
N GLU A 125 -6.28 5.70 -22.28
CA GLU A 125 -5.99 6.25 -23.61
C GLU A 125 -7.10 7.19 -24.11
N SER A 126 -8.36 6.97 -23.70
CA SER A 126 -9.50 7.80 -24.11
C SER A 126 -9.63 9.05 -23.24
N GLU A 127 -9.66 10.22 -23.89
CA GLU A 127 -9.80 11.52 -23.22
C GLU A 127 -11.15 11.66 -22.49
N GLU A 128 -12.24 11.13 -23.06
CA GLU A 128 -13.59 11.20 -22.48
C GLU A 128 -13.67 10.39 -21.17
N GLN A 129 -13.10 9.19 -21.15
CA GLN A 129 -13.06 8.33 -19.97
C GLN A 129 -12.08 8.85 -18.92
N ARG A 130 -10.97 9.44 -19.36
CA ARG A 130 -10.02 10.11 -18.48
C ARG A 130 -10.69 11.25 -17.74
N LEU A 131 -11.51 12.07 -18.42
CA LEU A 131 -12.29 13.15 -17.80
C LEU A 131 -13.32 12.61 -16.80
N ALA A 132 -14.05 11.53 -17.14
CA ALA A 132 -15.03 10.92 -16.24
C ALA A 132 -14.39 10.38 -14.94
N LEU A 133 -13.20 9.78 -15.02
CA LEU A 133 -12.46 9.28 -13.85
C LEU A 133 -11.56 10.33 -13.19
N GLN A 134 -11.36 11.51 -13.79
CA GLN A 134 -10.42 12.50 -13.28
C GLN A 134 -10.81 13.02 -11.88
N THR A 135 -12.11 13.03 -11.58
CA THR A 135 -12.67 13.51 -10.32
C THR A 135 -12.77 12.41 -9.26
N CYS A 136 -13.08 11.17 -9.66
CA CYS A 136 -13.39 10.08 -8.72
C CYS A 136 -12.27 9.02 -8.60
N GLY A 137 -11.43 8.83 -9.62
CA GLY A 137 -10.49 7.70 -9.69
C GLY A 137 -11.19 6.33 -9.58
N ILE A 138 -10.45 5.27 -9.24
CA ILE A 138 -11.08 3.98 -8.89
C ILE A 138 -11.57 4.06 -7.44
N GLY A 139 -12.89 4.18 -7.30
CA GLY A 139 -13.57 4.30 -6.01
C GLY A 139 -13.40 5.67 -5.35
N THR A 140 -14.37 6.04 -4.54
CA THR A 140 -14.42 7.35 -3.85
C THR A 140 -13.38 7.46 -2.73
N PRO A 141 -12.94 8.67 -2.32
CA PRO A 141 -11.99 8.87 -1.22
C PRO A 141 -12.35 8.11 0.07
N ALA A 142 -13.65 7.97 0.37
CA ALA A 142 -14.15 7.26 1.54
C ALA A 142 -13.99 5.73 1.47
N THR A 143 -13.89 5.13 0.27
CA THR A 143 -13.91 3.68 0.07
C THR A 143 -12.53 3.07 -0.21
N ARG A 144 -11.55 3.86 -0.68
CA ARG A 144 -10.23 3.32 -1.07
C ARG A 144 -9.49 2.64 0.08
N ALA A 145 -9.52 3.25 1.27
CA ALA A 145 -8.89 2.67 2.45
C ALA A 145 -9.54 1.33 2.87
N SER A 146 -10.87 1.23 2.80
CA SER A 146 -11.57 -0.02 3.15
C SER A 146 -11.36 -1.13 2.12
N ILE A 147 -11.18 -0.78 0.84
CA ILE A 147 -10.79 -1.73 -0.20
C ILE A 147 -9.40 -2.33 0.10
N ILE A 148 -8.41 -1.49 0.42
CA ILE A 148 -7.06 -1.93 0.79
C ILE A 148 -7.12 -2.86 2.02
N GLU A 149 -7.87 -2.49 3.06
CA GLU A 149 -8.07 -3.34 4.24
C GLU A 149 -8.78 -4.66 3.91
N THR A 150 -9.72 -4.66 2.95
CA THR A 150 -10.37 -5.88 2.47
C THR A 150 -9.39 -6.83 1.79
N LEU A 151 -8.45 -6.30 0.99
CA LEU A 151 -7.41 -7.11 0.33
C LEU A 151 -6.47 -7.77 1.35
N PHE A 152 -6.14 -7.08 2.45
CA PHE A 152 -5.41 -7.68 3.57
C PHE A 152 -6.22 -8.75 4.30
N ASN A 153 -7.48 -8.44 4.66
CA ASN A 153 -8.35 -9.35 5.40
C ASN A 153 -8.65 -10.64 4.63
N ARG A 154 -8.65 -10.59 3.30
CA ARG A 154 -8.85 -11.75 2.41
C ARG A 154 -7.55 -12.47 2.04
N ASP A 155 -6.41 -12.02 2.57
CA ASP A 155 -5.08 -12.61 2.33
C ASP A 155 -4.67 -12.58 0.84
N TYR A 156 -5.01 -11.50 0.14
CA TYR A 156 -4.57 -11.27 -1.24
C TYR A 156 -3.25 -10.49 -1.32
N MET A 157 -2.92 -9.73 -0.29
CA MET A 157 -1.65 -9.01 -0.18
C MET A 157 -1.20 -8.93 1.27
N THR A 158 0.09 -8.68 1.47
CA THR A 158 0.72 -8.52 2.78
C THR A 158 1.64 -7.30 2.81
N ARG A 159 1.99 -6.86 4.01
CA ARG A 159 2.95 -5.78 4.26
C ARG A 159 4.34 -6.39 4.42
N ASP A 160 5.23 -6.16 3.45
CA ASP A 160 6.66 -6.37 3.62
C ASP A 160 7.33 -5.03 3.93
N LYS A 161 7.63 -4.81 5.21
CA LYS A 161 8.06 -3.52 5.76
C LYS A 161 7.04 -2.42 5.43
N LYS A 162 7.37 -1.53 4.47
CA LYS A 162 6.50 -0.44 4.01
C LYS A 162 5.84 -0.76 2.66
N CYS A 163 6.26 -1.83 2.00
CA CYS A 163 5.80 -2.22 0.68
C CYS A 163 4.64 -3.21 0.77
N LEU A 164 3.76 -3.14 -0.22
CA LEU A 164 2.65 -4.04 -0.44
C LEU A 164 3.09 -5.10 -1.44
N VAL A 165 2.94 -6.36 -1.06
CA VAL A 165 3.35 -7.50 -1.89
C VAL A 165 2.16 -8.45 -2.01
N PRO A 166 1.79 -8.90 -3.22
CA PRO A 166 0.72 -9.86 -3.38
C PRO A 166 1.11 -11.22 -2.78
N THR A 167 0.14 -11.91 -2.18
CA THR A 167 0.33 -13.30 -1.76
C THR A 167 0.20 -14.23 -2.96
N GLU A 168 0.54 -15.52 -2.81
CA GLU A 168 0.28 -16.51 -3.85
C GLU A 168 -1.21 -16.61 -4.20
N LYS A 169 -2.08 -16.54 -3.19
CA LYS A 169 -3.53 -16.48 -3.36
C LYS A 169 -3.95 -15.25 -4.17
N GLY A 170 -3.42 -14.08 -3.84
CA GLY A 170 -3.69 -12.84 -4.58
C GLY A 170 -3.21 -12.92 -6.02
N LEU A 171 -2.03 -13.48 -6.27
CA LEU A 171 -1.50 -13.71 -7.62
C LEU A 171 -2.34 -14.69 -8.42
N ALA A 172 -2.83 -15.77 -7.80
CA ALA A 172 -3.71 -16.73 -8.47
C ALA A 172 -5.03 -16.08 -8.90
N VAL A 173 -5.65 -15.29 -8.02
CA VAL A 173 -6.86 -14.53 -8.35
C VAL A 173 -6.58 -13.49 -9.43
N TYR A 174 -5.50 -12.72 -9.30
CA TYR A 174 -5.08 -11.75 -10.31
C TYR A 174 -4.91 -12.40 -11.69
N ARG A 175 -4.16 -13.51 -11.79
CA ARG A 175 -3.95 -14.22 -13.06
C ARG A 175 -5.26 -14.72 -13.67
N ALA A 176 -6.25 -15.08 -12.85
CA ALA A 176 -7.55 -15.52 -13.32
C ALA A 176 -8.40 -14.40 -13.93
N VAL A 177 -8.24 -13.15 -13.46
CA VAL A 177 -9.13 -12.04 -13.85
C VAL A 177 -8.46 -10.91 -14.64
N LYS A 178 -7.11 -10.82 -14.64
CA LYS A 178 -6.36 -9.67 -15.20
C LYS A 178 -6.66 -9.35 -16.66
N ASP A 179 -7.01 -10.35 -17.46
CA ASP A 179 -7.28 -10.19 -18.90
C ASP A 179 -8.79 -10.11 -19.19
N LYS A 180 -9.62 -9.96 -18.14
CA LYS A 180 -11.07 -9.89 -18.22
C LYS A 180 -11.55 -8.49 -17.94
N ARG A 181 -12.72 -8.14 -18.49
CA ARG A 181 -13.35 -6.83 -18.31
C ARG A 181 -13.57 -6.45 -16.83
N ILE A 182 -13.78 -7.42 -15.94
CA ILE A 182 -13.98 -7.15 -14.50
C ILE A 182 -12.77 -6.53 -13.80
N ALA A 183 -11.57 -6.71 -14.36
CA ALA A 183 -10.33 -6.14 -13.84
C ALA A 183 -9.89 -4.88 -14.61
N ASP A 184 -10.70 -4.41 -15.55
CA ASP A 184 -10.38 -3.30 -16.42
C ASP A 184 -10.75 -1.96 -15.76
N VAL A 185 -9.76 -1.07 -15.70
CA VAL A 185 -9.93 0.30 -15.17
C VAL A 185 -10.86 1.11 -16.06
N GLU A 186 -10.81 0.87 -17.37
CA GLU A 186 -11.66 1.55 -18.34
C GLU A 186 -13.14 1.30 -18.07
N MET A 187 -13.50 0.03 -17.80
CA MET A 187 -14.87 -0.35 -17.47
C MET A 187 -15.37 0.33 -16.18
N THR A 188 -14.48 0.52 -15.20
CA THR A 188 -14.82 1.27 -13.98
C THR A 188 -15.16 2.72 -14.31
N GLY A 189 -14.41 3.34 -15.23
CA GLY A 189 -14.69 4.71 -15.67
C GLY A 189 -16.02 4.85 -16.40
N MET A 190 -16.37 3.88 -17.24
CA MET A 190 -17.68 3.84 -17.90
C MET A 190 -18.84 3.82 -16.89
N TRP A 191 -18.67 3.16 -15.75
CA TRP A 191 -19.70 3.12 -14.71
C TRP A 191 -19.82 4.45 -13.97
N GLU A 192 -18.70 5.08 -13.62
CA GLU A 192 -18.73 6.42 -13.00
C GLU A 192 -19.36 7.46 -13.95
N GLU A 193 -19.08 7.40 -15.25
CA GLU A 193 -19.75 8.23 -16.25
C GLU A 193 -21.25 7.96 -16.31
N ALA A 194 -21.65 6.69 -16.29
CA ALA A 194 -23.07 6.32 -16.26
C ALA A 194 -23.77 6.83 -14.99
N PHE A 195 -23.12 6.77 -13.83
CA PHE A 195 -23.65 7.34 -12.59
C PHE A 195 -23.82 8.85 -12.69
N ALA A 196 -22.83 9.57 -13.24
CA ALA A 196 -22.95 11.01 -13.46
C ALA A 196 -24.13 11.36 -14.39
N LYS A 197 -24.35 10.60 -15.47
CA LYS A 197 -25.51 10.78 -16.38
C LYS A 197 -26.84 10.42 -15.75
N ILE A 198 -26.86 9.49 -14.79
CA ILE A 198 -28.07 9.19 -14.01
C ILE A 198 -28.35 10.35 -13.05
N GLU A 199 -27.34 10.90 -12.39
CA GLU A 199 -27.48 12.07 -11.51
C GLU A 199 -27.96 13.31 -12.26
N SER A 200 -27.48 13.53 -13.50
CA SER A 200 -27.95 14.63 -14.35
C SER A 200 -29.34 14.39 -14.98
N GLY A 201 -29.86 13.16 -14.90
CA GLY A 201 -31.15 12.76 -15.47
C GLY A 201 -31.11 12.43 -16.97
N GLU A 202 -29.94 12.37 -17.60
CA GLU A 202 -29.75 11.99 -19.00
C GLU A 202 -29.99 10.49 -19.25
N VAL A 203 -29.71 9.64 -18.26
CA VAL A 203 -29.89 8.18 -18.35
C VAL A 203 -30.86 7.70 -17.28
N VAL A 204 -31.83 6.87 -17.68
CA VAL A 204 -32.75 6.21 -16.75
C VAL A 204 -32.02 5.09 -16.02
N ALA A 205 -31.99 5.15 -14.69
CA ALA A 205 -31.32 4.16 -13.83
C ALA A 205 -31.69 2.70 -14.16
N GLY A 206 -32.95 2.43 -14.54
CA GLY A 206 -33.41 1.08 -14.91
C GLY A 206 -32.69 0.48 -16.13
N ASN A 207 -32.20 1.31 -17.06
CA ASN A 207 -31.41 0.83 -18.20
C ASN A 207 -30.02 0.39 -17.75
N PHE A 208 -29.41 1.14 -16.83
CA PHE A 208 -28.13 0.78 -16.23
C PHE A 208 -28.23 -0.54 -15.46
N THR A 209 -29.26 -0.71 -14.62
CA THR A 209 -29.50 -1.96 -13.87
C THR A 209 -29.59 -3.18 -14.79
N LYS A 210 -30.38 -3.11 -15.88
CA LYS A 210 -30.47 -4.20 -16.86
C LYS A 210 -29.11 -4.50 -17.52
N GLY A 211 -28.33 -3.46 -17.81
CA GLY A 211 -26.97 -3.63 -18.32
C GLY A 211 -26.06 -4.39 -17.35
N ILE A 212 -26.15 -4.09 -16.05
CA ILE A 212 -25.41 -4.78 -15.00
C ILE A 212 -25.87 -6.24 -14.84
N GLU A 213 -27.17 -6.52 -14.95
CA GLU A 213 -27.70 -7.90 -14.90
C GLU A 213 -27.10 -8.75 -16.03
N VAL A 214 -27.17 -8.26 -17.27
CA VAL A 214 -26.61 -8.94 -18.45
C VAL A 214 -25.10 -9.13 -18.31
N TYR A 215 -24.39 -8.09 -17.86
CA TYR A 215 -22.94 -8.19 -17.62
C TYR A 215 -22.60 -9.23 -16.55
N THR A 216 -23.39 -9.29 -15.47
CA THR A 216 -23.20 -10.24 -14.36
C THR A 216 -23.38 -11.68 -14.85
N GLU A 217 -24.37 -11.96 -15.69
CA GLU A 217 -24.55 -13.29 -16.29
C GLU A 217 -23.36 -13.70 -17.17
N GLN A 218 -22.89 -12.77 -18.02
CA GLN A 218 -21.77 -13.00 -18.91
C GLN A 218 -20.47 -13.30 -18.14
N ILE A 219 -20.11 -12.43 -17.19
CA ILE A 219 -18.86 -12.58 -16.44
C ILE A 219 -18.90 -13.80 -15.52
N THR A 220 -20.07 -14.16 -14.96
CA THR A 220 -20.22 -15.37 -14.15
C THR A 220 -19.97 -16.61 -15.00
N THR A 221 -20.55 -16.66 -16.21
CA THR A 221 -20.34 -17.76 -17.16
C THR A 221 -18.87 -17.89 -17.54
N GLU A 222 -18.19 -16.78 -17.79
CA GLU A 222 -16.76 -16.75 -18.10
C GLU A 222 -15.91 -17.23 -16.92
N LEU A 223 -16.18 -16.75 -15.71
CA LEU A 223 -15.43 -17.10 -14.51
C LEU A 223 -15.59 -18.57 -14.10
N LEU A 224 -16.74 -19.18 -14.35
CA LEU A 224 -16.97 -20.61 -14.11
C LEU A 224 -16.08 -21.52 -14.98
N GLN A 225 -15.59 -21.02 -16.12
CA GLN A 225 -14.68 -21.74 -17.00
C GLN A 225 -13.21 -21.58 -16.58
N VAL A 226 -12.91 -20.62 -15.71
CA VAL A 226 -11.54 -20.36 -15.27
C VAL A 226 -11.10 -21.42 -14.25
N LYS A 227 -10.02 -22.12 -14.59
CA LYS A 227 -9.31 -22.98 -13.64
C LYS A 227 -8.40 -22.12 -12.77
N LEU A 228 -8.73 -22.02 -11.50
CA LEU A 228 -7.87 -21.39 -10.51
C LEU A 228 -6.79 -22.37 -10.09
N ASP A 229 -5.55 -22.10 -10.50
CA ASP A 229 -4.38 -22.79 -9.99
C ASP A 229 -3.97 -22.16 -8.65
N LEU A 230 -4.77 -22.46 -7.62
CA LEU A 230 -4.45 -22.07 -6.25
C LEU A 230 -3.36 -23.01 -5.74
N PRO A 231 -2.40 -22.49 -4.95
CA PRO A 231 -1.49 -23.36 -4.23
C PRO A 231 -2.34 -24.34 -3.43
N LYS A 232 -2.12 -25.64 -3.65
CA LYS A 232 -2.77 -26.69 -2.86
C LYS A 232 -2.45 -26.37 -1.41
N GLN A 233 -3.45 -25.97 -0.62
CA GLN A 233 -3.26 -25.95 0.82
C GLN A 233 -2.82 -27.36 1.20
N GLU A 234 -1.61 -27.50 1.72
CA GLU A 234 -1.15 -28.79 2.23
C GLU A 234 -2.17 -29.23 3.27
N ILE A 235 -2.89 -30.31 2.92
CA ILE A 235 -3.93 -30.88 3.75
C ILE A 235 -3.22 -31.55 4.92
N LEU A 236 -2.99 -30.77 5.98
CA LEU A 236 -2.37 -31.23 7.21
C LEU A 236 -3.34 -32.15 7.95
N THR A 237 -3.02 -33.44 8.01
CA THR A 237 -3.76 -34.40 8.82
C THR A 237 -3.59 -34.06 10.31
N CYS A 238 -4.69 -34.12 11.05
CA CYS A 238 -4.69 -33.89 12.49
C CYS A 238 -3.73 -34.86 13.21
N PRO A 239 -2.72 -34.38 13.96
CA PRO A 239 -1.77 -35.27 14.64
C PRO A 239 -2.40 -36.06 15.79
N LYS A 240 -3.55 -35.60 16.33
CA LYS A 240 -4.26 -36.25 17.43
C LYS A 240 -5.12 -37.43 16.96
N CYS A 241 -6.01 -37.23 15.99
CA CYS A 241 -6.90 -38.29 15.49
C CYS A 241 -6.36 -39.01 14.24
N LYS A 242 -5.41 -38.43 13.51
CA LYS A 242 -4.79 -38.97 12.29
C LYS A 242 -5.75 -39.32 11.14
N ALA A 243 -7.03 -38.96 11.25
CA ALA A 243 -8.06 -39.37 10.30
C ALA A 243 -8.51 -38.24 9.37
N VAL A 244 -8.62 -37.02 9.89
CA VAL A 244 -9.16 -35.87 9.16
C VAL A 244 -8.17 -34.71 9.17
N PRO A 245 -8.29 -33.75 8.24
CA PRO A 245 -7.46 -32.55 8.25
C PRO A 245 -7.74 -31.63 9.43
N VAL A 246 -6.87 -30.65 9.60
CA VAL A 246 -7.09 -29.50 10.47
C VAL A 246 -7.57 -28.28 9.66
N ASN A 247 -8.43 -27.47 10.28
CA ASN A 247 -8.90 -26.19 9.76
C ASN A 247 -8.12 -25.03 10.40
N PHE A 248 -7.65 -24.11 9.56
CA PHE A 248 -6.96 -22.90 10.00
C PHE A 248 -7.96 -21.75 10.18
N TYR A 249 -8.06 -21.23 11.41
CA TYR A 249 -8.79 -20.02 11.74
C TYR A 249 -7.81 -18.92 12.17
N PRO A 250 -8.21 -17.63 12.15
CA PRO A 250 -7.29 -16.51 12.42
C PRO A 250 -6.52 -16.59 13.75
N LYS A 251 -7.10 -17.22 14.77
CA LYS A 251 -6.51 -17.35 16.12
C LYS A 251 -6.15 -18.77 16.52
N VAL A 252 -6.70 -19.77 15.84
CA VAL A 252 -6.60 -21.18 16.25
C VAL A 252 -6.60 -22.10 15.03
N VAL A 253 -5.94 -23.23 15.16
CA VAL A 253 -6.03 -24.37 14.24
C VAL A 253 -6.75 -25.50 14.96
N LYS A 254 -7.82 -26.03 14.39
CA LYS A 254 -8.65 -27.06 15.02
C LYS A 254 -8.77 -28.30 14.14
N CYS A 255 -8.95 -29.46 14.74
CA CYS A 255 -9.38 -30.64 13.99
C CYS A 255 -10.72 -30.39 13.27
N SER A 256 -10.89 -30.93 12.06
CA SER A 256 -12.17 -30.87 11.34
C SER A 256 -13.25 -31.79 11.92
N ASP A 257 -12.86 -32.80 12.70
CA ASP A 257 -13.77 -33.71 13.38
C ASP A 257 -14.21 -33.12 14.74
N PRO A 258 -15.51 -32.83 14.95
CA PRO A 258 -16.02 -32.33 16.22
C PRO A 258 -15.75 -33.23 17.43
N ALA A 259 -15.54 -34.53 17.22
CA ALA A 259 -15.19 -35.48 18.29
C ALA A 259 -13.72 -35.36 18.73
N CYS A 260 -12.88 -34.67 17.94
CA CYS A 260 -11.48 -34.43 18.25
C CYS A 260 -11.28 -33.00 18.80
N ASP A 261 -10.83 -32.92 20.04
CA ASP A 261 -10.59 -31.71 20.82
C ASP A 261 -9.22 -31.05 20.55
N LEU A 262 -8.53 -31.39 19.44
CA LEU A 262 -7.29 -30.73 19.08
C LEU A 262 -7.54 -29.25 18.75
N VAL A 263 -6.95 -28.35 19.54
CA VAL A 263 -6.95 -26.91 19.32
C VAL A 263 -5.54 -26.36 19.57
N LEU A 264 -4.92 -25.82 18.53
CA LEU A 264 -3.63 -25.15 18.59
C LEU A 264 -3.82 -23.63 18.44
N PHE A 265 -3.34 -22.83 19.39
CA PHE A 265 -3.42 -21.38 19.26
C PHE A 265 -2.33 -20.85 18.31
N SER A 266 -2.74 -20.09 17.29
CA SER A 266 -1.85 -19.47 16.31
C SER A 266 -1.13 -18.24 16.87
N ILE A 267 -1.48 -17.81 18.09
CA ILE A 267 -0.88 -16.67 18.79
C ILE A 267 -0.40 -17.13 20.17
N ILE A 268 0.88 -16.96 20.46
CA ILE A 268 1.48 -17.31 21.75
C ILE A 268 2.39 -16.18 22.24
N CYS A 269 2.27 -15.80 23.51
CA CYS A 269 3.08 -14.75 24.14
C CYS A 269 3.18 -13.46 23.30
N GLY A 270 2.06 -13.03 22.71
CA GLY A 270 1.94 -11.82 21.90
C GLY A 270 2.48 -11.94 20.47
N LYS A 271 2.96 -13.12 20.06
CA LYS A 271 3.48 -13.39 18.72
C LYS A 271 2.54 -14.30 17.93
N LYS A 272 2.18 -13.90 16.72
CA LYS A 272 1.49 -14.74 15.75
C LYS A 272 2.50 -15.68 15.08
N LEU A 273 2.22 -16.98 15.09
CA LEU A 273 3.03 -17.99 14.42
C LEU A 273 2.74 -17.98 12.91
N SER A 274 3.76 -18.19 12.09
CA SER A 274 3.57 -18.39 10.65
C SER A 274 2.98 -19.77 10.38
N ASN A 275 2.37 -19.94 9.20
CA ASN A 275 1.82 -21.24 8.79
C ASN A 275 2.89 -22.33 8.75
N ASP A 276 4.11 -22.01 8.31
CA ASP A 276 5.24 -22.96 8.29
C ASP A 276 5.61 -23.47 9.68
N VAL A 277 5.60 -22.59 10.68
CA VAL A 277 5.85 -22.96 12.08
C VAL A 277 4.74 -23.87 12.60
N ILE A 278 3.49 -23.54 12.30
CA ILE A 278 2.34 -24.37 12.69
C ILE A 278 2.40 -25.74 12.01
N HIS A 279 2.74 -25.79 10.72
CA HIS A 279 2.92 -27.03 9.97
C HIS A 279 4.02 -27.90 10.61
N LEU A 280 5.15 -27.30 10.96
CA LEU A 280 6.24 -28.00 11.63
C LEU A 280 5.81 -28.59 12.99
N LEU A 281 5.07 -27.82 13.79
CA LEU A 281 4.52 -28.28 15.07
C LEU A 281 3.54 -29.44 14.90
N LEU A 282 2.62 -29.34 13.93
CA LEU A 282 1.62 -30.38 13.66
C LEU A 282 2.24 -31.66 13.08
N THR A 283 3.41 -31.57 12.45
CA THR A 283 4.20 -32.76 12.03
C THR A 283 5.06 -33.35 13.17
N GLY A 284 4.92 -32.83 14.40
CA GLY A 284 5.64 -33.33 15.58
C GLY A 284 7.10 -32.89 15.65
N LYS A 285 7.53 -31.93 14.83
CA LYS A 285 8.91 -31.45 14.79
C LYS A 285 9.09 -30.21 15.68
N GLN A 286 10.28 -30.10 16.27
CA GLN A 286 10.71 -28.90 16.98
C GLN A 286 11.03 -27.78 16.00
N THR A 287 10.64 -26.54 16.33
CA THR A 287 10.99 -25.36 15.52
C THR A 287 12.44 -24.93 15.76
N GLY A 288 12.98 -24.14 14.83
CA GLY A 288 14.15 -23.31 15.14
C GLY A 288 13.84 -22.26 16.22
N VAL A 289 14.86 -21.56 16.71
CA VAL A 289 14.70 -20.50 17.71
C VAL A 289 13.93 -19.32 17.11
N LEU A 290 12.74 -19.07 17.62
CA LEU A 290 11.89 -17.95 17.23
C LEU A 290 12.14 -16.78 18.17
N LYS A 291 12.38 -15.60 17.58
CA LYS A 291 12.71 -14.39 18.36
C LYS A 291 11.50 -13.56 18.79
N GLY A 292 11.60 -12.90 19.93
CA GLY A 292 10.69 -11.80 20.30
C GLY A 292 9.35 -12.21 20.93
N PHE A 293 9.30 -13.31 21.68
CA PHE A 293 8.16 -13.60 22.56
C PHE A 293 8.15 -12.64 23.75
N LYS A 294 6.95 -12.34 24.30
CA LYS A 294 6.78 -11.47 25.47
C LYS A 294 6.21 -12.25 26.65
N SER A 295 6.94 -12.31 27.76
CA SER A 295 6.48 -12.92 29.01
C SER A 295 5.34 -12.11 29.65
N LYS A 296 4.63 -12.70 30.62
CA LYS A 296 3.59 -11.98 31.41
C LYS A 296 4.14 -10.72 32.11
N THR A 297 5.43 -10.72 32.46
CA THR A 297 6.14 -9.58 33.06
C THR A 297 6.65 -8.55 32.04
N GLY A 298 6.40 -8.77 30.74
CA GLY A 298 6.80 -7.87 29.66
C GLY A 298 8.23 -8.08 29.13
N LYS A 299 9.06 -8.91 29.78
CA LYS A 299 10.40 -9.26 29.29
C LYS A 299 10.33 -10.05 27.99
N ARG A 300 11.21 -9.70 27.03
CA ARG A 300 11.35 -10.40 25.75
C ARG A 300 12.26 -11.62 25.90
N PHE A 301 11.93 -12.69 25.19
CA PHE A 301 12.74 -13.90 25.13
C PHE A 301 12.62 -14.58 23.76
N ASP A 302 13.61 -15.42 23.46
CA ASP A 302 13.68 -16.22 22.24
C ASP A 302 13.62 -17.70 22.64
N ALA A 303 12.91 -18.53 21.89
CA ALA A 303 12.73 -19.94 22.20
C ALA A 303 12.34 -20.77 20.96
N ALA A 304 12.68 -22.04 20.96
CA ALA A 304 12.09 -23.03 20.06
C ALA A 304 10.75 -23.52 20.63
N LEU A 305 9.86 -24.03 19.76
CA LEU A 305 8.55 -24.55 20.13
C LEU A 305 8.45 -26.04 19.78
N THR A 306 7.75 -26.79 20.63
CA THR A 306 7.38 -28.19 20.43
C THR A 306 5.94 -28.43 20.90
N LEU A 307 5.30 -29.52 20.46
CA LEU A 307 4.05 -29.99 21.05
C LEU A 307 4.36 -31.02 22.14
N ASP A 308 3.69 -30.90 23.29
CA ASP A 308 3.71 -31.92 24.34
C ASP A 308 2.76 -33.08 24.03
N GLY A 309 2.68 -34.06 24.94
CA GLY A 309 1.80 -35.23 24.80
C GLY A 309 0.31 -34.90 24.77
N ASP A 310 -0.09 -33.71 25.23
CA ASP A 310 -1.45 -33.19 25.18
C ASP A 310 -1.69 -32.30 23.95
N PHE A 311 -0.72 -32.22 23.03
CA PHE A 311 -0.70 -31.35 21.85
C PHE A 311 -0.76 -29.84 22.17
N LYS A 312 -0.24 -29.44 23.33
CA LYS A 312 -0.06 -28.03 23.71
C LYS A 312 1.35 -27.55 23.38
N ILE A 313 1.49 -26.27 23.09
CA ILE A 313 2.79 -25.66 22.75
C ILE A 313 3.64 -25.54 24.01
N LYS A 314 4.85 -26.10 23.96
CA LYS A 314 5.89 -26.00 24.99
C LYS A 314 7.09 -25.25 24.45
N PHE A 315 7.62 -24.33 25.26
CA PHE A 315 8.86 -23.62 24.97
C PHE A 315 10.08 -24.49 25.29
N HIS A 316 11.01 -24.55 24.35
CA HIS A 316 12.35 -25.09 24.54
C HIS A 316 13.34 -23.93 24.45
N PHE A 317 13.99 -23.64 25.57
CA PHE A 317 15.03 -22.61 25.68
C PHE A 317 16.40 -23.19 25.37
#